data_AF-T0ZUW2-F1
#
_entry.id   AF-T0ZUW2-F1
#
_cell.length_a   1.000
_cell.length_b   1.000
_cell.length_c   1.000
_cell.angle_alpha   90.00
_cell.angle_beta   90.00
_cell.angle_gamma   90.00
#
_symmetry.space_group_name_H-M   'P 1'
#
loop_
_entity.id
_entity.type
_entity.pdbx_description
1 polymer ?
#
loop_
_entity_poly.entity_id
_entity_poly.type
_entity_poly.pdbx_seq_one_letter_code
_entity_poly.pdbx_strand_id
1 'polypeptide(L)'
;HTRTDVLQLRHLDGARYAYIWVVDRNHGSALTAWRAMGRPAYPTFEQLRVLREAARLPPPRIVALHGASARLSLRLIPHALALVRLER
;
A
#
# COMPACT_ATOMS: atom_id res chain seq x y z
N HIS A 1 -16.88 1.68 3.55
CA HIS A 1 -17.05 1.73 2.08
C HIS A 1 -15.68 1.69 1.41
N THR A 2 -15.44 0.75 0.50
CA THR A 2 -14.23 0.75 -0.35
C THR A 2 -14.47 1.73 -1.50
N ARG A 3 -13.51 2.61 -1.79
CA ARG A 3 -13.61 3.57 -2.89
C ARG A 3 -12.59 3.22 -3.98
N THR A 4 -13.02 3.30 -5.22
CA THR A 4 -12.12 3.23 -6.36
C THR A 4 -11.90 4.64 -6.85
N ASP A 5 -10.65 5.09 -6.81
CA ASP A 5 -10.25 6.38 -7.33
C ASP A 5 -9.38 6.18 -8.56
N VAL A 6 -9.61 7.01 -9.57
CA VAL A 6 -8.84 6.99 -10.80
C VAL A 6 -7.98 8.24 -10.84
N LEU A 7 -6.67 8.02 -10.92
CA LEU A 7 -5.69 9.06 -11.16
C LEU A 7 -5.41 9.16 -12.66
N GLN A 8 -5.57 10.37 -13.21
CA GLN A 8 -5.05 10.68 -14.54
C GLN A 8 -3.68 11.34 -14.39
N LEU A 9 -2.66 10.68 -14.92
CA LEU A 9 -1.30 11.19 -14.95
C LEU A 9 -1.03 11.74 -16.35
N ARG A 10 -0.62 13.00 -16.43
CA ARG A 10 -0.27 13.70 -17.68
C ARG A 10 1.18 14.15 -17.62
N HIS A 11 1.77 14.44 -18.78
CA HIS A 11 3.16 14.88 -18.91
C HIS A 11 4.14 13.87 -18.28
N LEU A 12 3.94 12.59 -18.62
CA LEU A 12 4.83 11.51 -18.19
C LEU A 12 6.10 11.54 -19.05
N ASP A 13 7.03 12.45 -18.73
CA ASP A 13 8.25 12.76 -19.49
C ASP A 13 9.27 11.60 -19.52
N GLY A 14 8.89 10.53 -20.23
CA GLY A 14 9.65 9.29 -20.35
C GLY A 14 9.44 8.30 -19.21
N ALA A 15 8.54 8.56 -18.25
CA ALA A 15 8.24 7.59 -17.20
C ALA A 15 7.57 6.34 -17.80
N ARG A 16 8.16 5.16 -17.58
CA ARG A 16 7.71 3.88 -18.12
C ARG A 16 7.08 2.98 -17.06
N TYR A 17 7.32 3.26 -15.78
CA TYR A 17 6.82 2.43 -14.68
C TYR A 17 6.24 3.28 -13.55
N ALA A 18 5.14 2.82 -12.99
CA ALA A 18 4.59 3.27 -11.72
C ALA A 18 4.77 2.16 -10.67
N TYR A 19 5.48 2.48 -9.59
CA TYR A 19 5.63 1.62 -8.41
C TYR A 19 4.68 2.10 -7.33
N ILE A 20 3.83 1.21 -6.86
CA ILE A 20 2.69 1.56 -6.02
C ILE A 20 2.76 0.74 -4.74
N TRP A 21 2.88 1.42 -3.62
CA TRP A 21 2.73 0.83 -2.29
C TRP A 21 1.39 1.25 -1.70
N VAL A 22 0.77 0.33 -0.96
CA VAL A 22 -0.44 0.62 -0.20
C VAL A 22 -0.22 0.15 1.23
N VAL A 23 -0.49 1.05 2.17
CA VAL A 23 -0.62 0.74 3.59
C VAL A 23 -2.10 0.83 3.94
N ASP A 24 -2.65 -0.24 4.46
CA ASP A 24 -4.02 -0.31 4.94
C ASP A 24 -4.13 -1.35 6.07
N ARG A 25 -5.34 -1.67 6.54
CA ARG A 25 -5.52 -2.64 7.65
C ARG A 25 -5.05 -4.06 7.33
N ASN A 26 -4.85 -4.40 6.05
CA ASN A 26 -4.43 -5.70 5.54
C ASN A 26 -2.98 -5.69 5.05
N HIS A 27 -2.40 -4.52 4.74
CA HIS A 27 -1.07 -4.39 4.15
C HIS A 27 -0.23 -3.37 4.93
N GLY A 28 0.97 -3.75 5.38
CA GLY A 28 1.87 -2.83 6.09
C GLY A 28 1.33 -2.31 7.42
N SER A 29 0.42 -3.05 8.07
CA SER A 29 -0.17 -2.68 9.36
C SER A 29 -0.26 -3.87 10.29
N ALA A 30 0.26 -3.70 11.52
CA ALA A 30 0.12 -4.68 12.59
C ALA A 30 -1.30 -4.70 13.22
N LEU A 31 -2.19 -3.78 12.86
CA LEU A 31 -3.45 -3.55 13.57
C LEU A 31 -4.35 -4.80 13.59
N THR A 32 -4.46 -5.49 12.46
CA THR A 32 -5.28 -6.72 12.36
C THR A 32 -4.68 -7.85 13.20
N ALA A 33 -3.37 -8.04 13.14
CA ALA A 33 -2.66 -9.04 13.94
C ALA A 33 -2.79 -8.75 15.45
N TRP A 34 -2.60 -7.49 15.87
CA TRP A 34 -2.75 -7.07 17.26
C TRP A 34 -4.17 -7.30 17.79
N ARG A 35 -5.20 -7.02 16.98
CA ARG A 35 -6.59 -7.31 17.34
C ARG A 35 -6.84 -8.82 17.50
N ALA A 36 -6.28 -9.64 16.62
CA ALA A 36 -6.40 -11.10 16.68
C ALA A 36 -5.71 -11.69 17.93
N MET A 37 -4.68 -11.03 18.46
CA MET A 37 -4.01 -11.41 19.72
C MET A 37 -4.79 -11.02 20.99
N GLY A 38 -6.00 -10.46 20.87
CA GLY A 38 -6.76 -9.98 22.03
C GLY A 38 -6.33 -8.61 22.53
N ARG A 39 -5.68 -7.80 21.69
CA ARG A 39 -5.28 -6.41 22.00
C ARG A 39 -4.39 -6.29 23.25
N PRO A 40 -3.30 -7.07 23.35
CA PRO A 40 -2.43 -7.02 24.52
C PRO A 40 -1.86 -5.60 24.69
N ALA A 41 -1.93 -5.08 25.92
CA ALA A 41 -1.31 -3.81 26.29
C ALA A 41 0.23 -3.92 26.28
N TYR A 42 0.76 -5.08 26.65
CA TYR A 42 2.18 -5.40 26.68
C TYR A 42 2.42 -6.72 25.93
N PRO A 43 2.72 -6.67 24.62
CA PRO A 43 2.95 -7.88 23.84
C PRO A 43 4.22 -8.60 24.29
N THR A 44 4.21 -9.93 24.26
CA THR A 44 5.41 -10.75 24.46
C THR A 44 6.41 -10.59 23.32
N PHE A 45 7.64 -11.08 23.47
CA PHE A 45 8.64 -11.06 22.39
C PHE A 45 8.16 -11.78 21.12
N GLU A 46 7.50 -12.94 21.25
CA GLU A 46 6.93 -13.65 20.10
C GLU A 46 5.80 -12.86 19.44
N GLN A 47 4.93 -12.23 20.23
CA GLN A 47 3.88 -11.37 19.69
C GLN A 47 4.48 -10.16 18.96
N LEU A 48 5.50 -9.50 19.52
CA LEU A 48 6.23 -8.42 18.85
C LEU A 48 6.83 -8.84 17.51
N ARG A 49 7.39 -10.05 17.43
CA ARG A 49 7.93 -10.59 16.17
C ARG A 49 6.84 -10.69 15.11
N VAL A 50 5.69 -11.25 15.46
CA VAL A 50 4.54 -11.35 14.55
C VAL A 50 4.00 -9.97 14.16
N LEU A 51 3.89 -9.04 15.11
CA LEU A 51 3.45 -7.66 14.84
C LEU A 51 4.39 -6.94 13.88
N ARG A 52 5.70 -7.09 14.06
CA ARG A 52 6.72 -6.52 13.16
C ARG A 52 6.61 -7.09 11.77
N GLU A 53 6.41 -8.41 11.63
CA GLU A 53 6.22 -9.04 10.33
C GLU A 53 4.96 -8.52 9.63
N ALA A 54 3.84 -8.44 10.35
CA ALA A 54 2.58 -7.92 9.82
C ALA A 54 2.65 -6.42 9.43
N ALA A 55 3.51 -5.64 10.10
CA ALA A 55 3.76 -4.25 9.77
C ALA A 55 4.71 -4.04 8.58
N ARG A 56 5.37 -5.09 8.07
CA ARG A 56 6.28 -4.93 6.93
C ARG A 56 5.52 -4.46 5.70
N LEU A 57 6.09 -3.46 5.05
CA LEU A 57 5.56 -2.96 3.80
C LEU A 57 5.73 -4.03 2.71
N PRO A 58 4.66 -4.44 2.01
CA PRO A 58 4.79 -5.39 0.92
C PRO A 58 5.59 -4.78 -0.24
N PRO A 59 6.13 -5.61 -1.15
CA PRO A 59 6.72 -5.11 -2.39
C PRO A 59 5.71 -4.28 -3.18
N PRO A 60 6.17 -3.28 -3.96
CA PRO A 60 5.27 -2.45 -4.74
C PRO A 60 4.56 -3.27 -5.82
N ARG A 61 3.31 -2.90 -6.10
CA ARG A 61 2.69 -3.24 -7.38
C ARG A 61 3.33 -2.40 -8.47
N ILE A 62 3.83 -3.05 -9.52
CA ILE A 62 4.48 -2.38 -10.65
C ILE A 62 3.48 -2.33 -11.82
N VAL A 63 3.35 -1.16 -12.44
CA VAL A 63 2.47 -0.94 -13.60
C VAL A 63 3.28 -0.27 -14.69
N ALA A 64 3.25 -0.84 -15.90
CA ALA A 64 3.83 -0.19 -17.07
C ALA A 64 2.96 1.01 -17.50
N LEU A 65 3.61 2.12 -17.80
CA LEU A 65 3.00 3.34 -18.32
C LEU A 65 3.27 3.40 -19.83
N HIS A 66 2.24 3.75 -20.60
CA HIS A 66 2.32 3.80 -22.06
C HIS A 66 1.94 5.19 -22.56
N GLY A 67 2.84 5.81 -23.33
CA GLY A 67 2.64 7.15 -23.90
C GLY A 67 2.80 8.28 -22.88
N ALA A 68 2.47 9.51 -23.30
CA ALA A 68 2.66 10.73 -22.52
C ALA A 68 1.59 10.95 -21.43
N SER A 69 0.57 10.08 -21.37
CA SER A 69 -0.50 10.14 -20.37
C SER A 69 -0.98 8.73 -20.05
N ALA A 70 -1.20 8.46 -18.76
CA ALA A 70 -1.65 7.17 -18.29
C ALA A 70 -2.78 7.31 -17.27
N ARG A 71 -3.68 6.33 -17.28
CA ARG A 71 -4.77 6.23 -16.31
C ARG A 71 -4.41 5.15 -15.30
N LEU A 72 -4.24 5.55 -14.04
CA LEU A 72 -3.97 4.63 -12.95
C LEU A 72 -5.23 4.47 -12.08
N SER A 73 -5.77 3.26 -12.03
CA SER A 73 -6.86 2.93 -11.11
C SER A 73 -6.30 2.41 -9.78
N LEU A 74 -6.73 3.01 -8.68
CA LEU A 74 -6.39 2.60 -7.32
C LEU A 74 -7.68 2.30 -6.55
N ARG A 75 -7.74 1.10 -5.97
CA ARG A 75 -8.83 0.74 -5.06
C ARG A 75 -8.33 0.87 -3.63
N LEU A 76 -8.86 1.86 -2.91
CA LEU A 76 -8.47 2.17 -1.54
C LEU A 76 -9.62 1.88 -0.59
N ILE A 77 -9.32 1.14 0.47
CA ILE A 77 -10.25 0.94 1.58
C ILE A 77 -10.16 2.13 2.56
N PRO A 78 -11.12 2.33 3.48
CA PRO A 78 -11.01 3.39 4.48
C PRO A 78 -9.70 3.31 5.26
N HIS A 79 -9.08 4.47 5.49
CA HIS A 79 -7.77 4.60 6.15
C HIS A 79 -6.60 3.94 5.39
N ALA A 80 -6.75 3.71 4.09
CA ALA A 80 -5.62 3.33 3.24
C ALA A 80 -4.83 4.57 2.82
N LEU A 81 -3.51 4.40 2.74
CA LEU A 81 -2.57 5.36 2.16
C LEU A 81 -1.86 4.69 1.00
N ALA A 82 -1.79 5.37 -0.16
CA ALA A 82 -1.05 4.90 -1.31
C ALA A 82 0.12 5.85 -1.63
N LEU A 83 1.30 5.27 -1.87
CA LEU A 83 2.45 5.95 -2.43
C LEU A 83 2.62 5.49 -3.88
N VAL A 84 2.68 6.45 -4.81
CA VAL A 84 2.93 6.18 -6.24
C VAL A 84 4.23 6.88 -6.63
N ARG A 85 5.22 6.11 -7.04
CA ARG A 85 6.49 6.61 -7.60
C ARG A 85 6.52 6.31 -9.09
N LEU A 86 6.88 7.31 -9.89
CA LEU A 86 7.00 7.20 -11.33
C LEU A 86 8.48 7.15 -11.69
N GLU A 87 8.87 6.17 -12.50
CA GLU A 87 10.25 5.98 -12.96
C GLU A 87 10.31 5.74 -14.46
N ARG A 88 11.48 6.04 -15.05
CA ARG A 88 11.79 5.78 -16.46
C ARG A 88 12.10 4.31 -16.73
#